data_AF-A0A7V0R4H4-F1
#
_entry.id   AF-A0A7V0R4H4-F1
#
_cell.length_a   1.000
_cell.length_b   1.000
_cell.length_c   1.000
_cell.angle_alpha   90.00
_cell.angle_beta   90.00
_cell.angle_gamma   90.00
#
_symmetry.space_group_name_H-M   'P 1'
#
loop_
_entity.id
_entity.type
_entity.pdbx_description
1 polymer ?
#
loop_
_entity_poly.entity_id
_entity_poly.type
_entity_poly.pdbx_seq_one_letter_code
_entity_poly.pdbx_strand_id
1 'polypeptide(L)' 'MKIKVSREDMQKVLQNIQGIVEKKSTMPILSHFLLKAAKTTTIIATDLDIAFTRPLKAEVDKKGS' A
#
# COMPACT_ATOMS: atom_id res chain seq x y z
N MET A 1 9.96 -1.40 -9.45
CA MET A 1 10.02 -0.02 -8.90
C MET A 1 11.27 0.14 -8.04
N LYS A 2 11.65 1.36 -7.68
CA LYS A 2 12.65 1.65 -6.64
C LYS A 2 12.24 2.93 -5.89
N ILE A 3 12.05 2.81 -4.59
CA ILE A 3 11.68 3.93 -3.70
C ILE A 3 12.55 3.94 -2.45
N LYS A 4 12.69 5.10 -1.82
CA LYS A 4 13.21 5.25 -0.46
C LYS A 4 12.14 5.87 0.43
N VAL A 5 11.96 5.30 1.60
CA VAL A 5 10.88 5.65 2.52
C VAL A 5 11.38 5.45 3.94
N SER A 6 10.91 6.27 4.88
CA SER A 6 11.20 6.05 6.30
C SER A 6 10.54 4.76 6.78
N ARG A 7 11.17 4.07 7.74
CA ARG A 7 10.60 2.85 8.32
C ARG A 7 9.29 3.17 9.04
N GLU A 8 9.26 4.31 9.73
CA GLU A 8 8.14 4.77 10.55
C GLU A 8 6.91 5.08 9.70
N ASP A 9 7.09 5.76 8.55
CA ASP A 9 5.98 6.07 7.64
C ASP A 9 5.44 4.80 6.98
N MET A 10 6.31 3.89 6.55
CA MET A 10 5.89 2.60 5.99
C MET A 10 5.13 1.77 7.03
N GLN A 11 5.66 1.65 8.25
CA GLN A 11 5.04 0.88 9.31
C GLN A 11 3.65 1.41 9.68
N LYS A 12 3.47 2.74 9.79
CA LYS A 12 2.17 3.36 10.05
C LYS A 12 1.14 2.99 9.00
N VAL A 13 1.51 3.02 7.71
CA VAL A 13 0.57 2.68 6.65
C VAL A 13 0.22 1.19 6.66
N LEU A 14 1.22 0.31 6.86
CA LEU A 14 0.99 -1.14 6.96
C LEU A 14 0.06 -1.50 8.12
N GLN A 15 0.19 -0.84 9.28
CA GLN A 15 -0.71 -1.04 10.42
C GLN A 15 -2.15 -0.64 10.10
N ASN A 16 -2.35 0.46 9.37
CA ASN A 16 -3.70 0.93 9.00
C ASN A 16 -4.42 -0.03 8.07
N ILE A 17 -3.71 -0.65 7.12
CA ILE A 17 -4.32 -1.56 6.14
C ILE A 17 -4.48 -2.97 6.67
N GLN A 18 -3.85 -3.34 7.79
CA GLN A 18 -3.87 -4.71 8.33
C GLN A 18 -5.28 -5.24 8.62
N GLY A 19 -6.24 -4.36 8.93
CA GLY A 19 -7.64 -4.71 9.12
C GLY A 19 -8.47 -4.80 7.83
N ILE A 20 -7.92 -4.37 6.70
CA ILE A 20 -8.59 -4.30 5.38
C ILE A 20 -8.11 -5.43 4.47
N VAL A 21 -6.80 -5.73 4.49
CA VAL A 21 -6.26 -6.90 3.79
C VAL A 21 -6.55 -8.16 4.60
N GLU A 22 -7.57 -8.91 4.20
CA GLU A 22 -7.93 -10.17 4.83
C GLU A 22 -6.92 -11.28 4.52
N LYS A 23 -6.40 -11.94 5.57
CA LYS A 23 -5.47 -13.08 5.44
C LYS A 23 -6.13 -14.40 5.01
N LYS A 24 -7.47 -14.48 5.03
CA LYS A 24 -8.25 -15.70 4.74
C LYS A 24 -9.22 -15.53 3.57
N SER A 25 -8.98 -14.56 2.69
CA SER A 25 -9.82 -14.37 1.51
C SER A 25 -9.67 -15.55 0.55
N THR A 26 -10.79 -15.98 -0.06
CA THR A 26 -10.79 -16.92 -1.19
C THR A 26 -10.15 -16.32 -2.45
N MET A 27 -9.91 -15.00 -2.46
CA MET A 27 -9.22 -14.25 -3.51
C MET A 27 -7.84 -13.79 -3.02
N PRO A 28 -6.74 -14.48 -3.39
CA PRO A 28 -5.39 -14.16 -2.92
C PRO A 28 -4.93 -12.72 -3.19
N ILE A 29 -5.43 -12.09 -4.25
CA ILE A 29 -5.10 -10.70 -4.59
C ILE A 29 -5.54 -9.70 -3.51
N LEU A 30 -6.58 -10.03 -2.73
CA LEU A 30 -7.07 -9.19 -1.63
C LEU A 30 -6.24 -9.33 -0.34
N SER A 31 -5.27 -10.25 -0.30
CA SER A 31 -4.27 -10.30 0.78
C SER A 31 -3.05 -9.40 0.51
N HIS A 32 -3.07 -8.66 -0.60
CA HIS A 32 -2.03 -7.73 -0.99
C HIS A 32 -2.54 -6.28 -1.00
N PHE A 33 -1.58 -5.35 -0.99
CA PHE A 33 -1.85 -3.93 -1.22
C PHE A 33 -1.09 -3.47 -2.45
N LEU A 34 -1.63 -2.48 -3.12
CA LEU A 34 -0.99 -1.84 -4.25
C LEU A 34 -0.14 -0.67 -3.77
N LEU A 35 1.16 -0.71 -4.06
CA LEU A 35 2.09 0.39 -3.86
C LEU A 35 2.40 1.05 -5.20
N LYS A 36 1.77 2.19 -5.47
CA LYS A 36 1.99 2.94 -6.70
C LYS A 36 3.10 3.97 -6.51
N ALA A 37 4.29 3.70 -7.03
CA ALA A 37 5.40 4.64 -7.07
C ALA A 37 5.31 5.53 -8.32
N ALA A 38 4.64 6.68 -8.19
CA ALA A 38 4.45 7.67 -9.26
C ALA A 38 4.93 9.06 -8.81
N LYS A 39 4.42 10.16 -9.42
CA LYS A 39 4.67 11.54 -8.94
C LYS A 39 4.31 11.70 -7.46
N THR A 40 3.23 11.04 -7.05
CA THR A 40 2.83 10.86 -5.66
C THR A 40 2.85 9.36 -5.41
N THR A 41 3.60 8.92 -4.41
CA THR A 41 3.56 7.51 -3.99
C THR A 41 2.30 7.26 -3.19
N THR A 42 1.56 6.20 -3.50
CA THR A 42 0.28 5.91 -2.88
C THR A 42 0.18 4.43 -2.51
N ILE A 43 -0.43 4.14 -1.37
CA ILE A 43 -0.80 2.77 -0.97
C ILE A 43 -2.31 2.64 -1.10
N ILE A 44 -2.76 1.53 -1.70
CA ILE A 44 -4.16 1.18 -1.88
C ILE A 44 -4.40 -0.25 -1.37
N ALA A 45 -5.43 -0.45 -0.55
CA ALA A 45 -5.87 -1.76 -0.08
C ALA A 45 -7.40 -1.81 -0.09
N THR A 46 -7.98 -2.98 -0.36
CA THR A 46 -9.44 -3.14 -0.40
C THR A 46 -9.86 -4.59 -0.16
N ASP A 47 -11.04 -4.75 0.43
CA ASP A 47 -11.77 -6.01 0.60
C ASP A 47 -13.05 -6.08 -0.27
N LEU A 48 -13.17 -5.17 -1.26
CA LEU A 48 -14.34 -4.92 -2.13
C LEU A 48 -15.47 -4.11 -1.51
N ASP A 49 -15.59 -4.05 -0.19
CA ASP A 49 -16.58 -3.21 0.49
C ASP A 49 -15.99 -1.86 0.90
N ILE A 50 -14.74 -1.88 1.34
CA ILE A 50 -13.98 -0.73 1.82
C ILE A 50 -12.69 -0.62 1.00
N ALA A 51 -12.36 0.62 0.61
CA ALA A 51 -11.09 0.94 -0.03
C ALA A 51 -10.32 1.96 0.82
N PHE A 52 -9.06 1.64 1.12
CA PHE A 52 -8.13 2.55 1.75
C PHE A 52 -7.16 3.07 0.72
N THR A 53 -7.03 4.39 0.64
CA THR A 53 -6.03 5.05 -0.22
C THR A 53 -5.34 6.14 0.58
N ARG A 54 -4.00 6.07 0.70
CA ARG A 54 -3.23 7.16 1.32
C ARG A 54 -1.94 7.45 0.56
N PRO A 55 -1.55 8.73 0.48
CA PRO A 55 -0.22 9.08 0.02
C PRO A 55 0.82 8.60 1.04
N LEU A 56 1.97 8.15 0.52
CA LEU A 56 3.14 7.75 1.29
C LEU A 56 4.28 8.71 0.96
N LYS A 57 4.89 9.29 1.99
CA LYS A 57 6.05 10.17 1.82
C LYS A 57 7.28 9.31 1.49
N ALA A 58 7.60 9.21 0.21
CA ALA A 58 8.72 8.42 -0.29
C ALA A 58 9.39 9.11 -1.48
N GLU A 59 10.72 8.99 -1.57
CA GLU A 59 11.49 9.36 -2.75
C GLU A 59 11.38 8.25 -3.79
N VAL A 60 11.14 8.61 -5.06
CA VAL A 60 10.94 7.64 -6.14
C VAL A 60 12.11 7.71 -7.12
N ASP A 61 13.01 6.73 -7.05
CA ASP A 61 14.14 6.57 -7.97
C ASP A 61 13.69 5.94 -9.31
N LYS A 62 12.75 4.98 -9.26
CA LYS A 62 12.19 4.31 -10.44
C LYS A 62 10.70 4.06 -10.23
N LYS A 63 9.87 4.68 -11.08
CA LYS A 63 8.41 4.52 -11.06
C LYS A 63 8.00 3.05 -11.24
N GLY A 64 6.81 2.72 -10.77
CA GLY A 64 6.21 1.40 -10.93
C GLY A 64 5.00 1.21 -10.02
N SER A 65 4.44 0.02 -10.07
CA SER A 65 3.33 -0.47 -9.25
C SER A 65 3.54 -1.93 -8.92
#